data_AF-A0A510U2K3-F1
#
_entry.id   AF-A0A510U2K3-F1
#
_cell.length_a   1.000
_cell.length_b   1.000
_cell.length_c   1.000
_cell.angle_alpha   90.00
_cell.angle_beta   90.00
_cell.angle_gamma   90.00
#
_symmetry.space_group_name_H-M   'P 1'
#
loop_
_entity.id
_entity.type
_entity.pdbx_description
1 polymer ?
#
loop_
_entity_poly.entity_id
_entity_poly.type
_entity_poly.pdbx_seq_one_letter_code
_entity_poly.pdbx_strand_id
1 'polypeptide(L)'
;MAQISDQEIRDNIDKAADSPIMAGVHYGHDYPDQACFILRDGTLVSGGVGFWFKRNTVAVLQLMLGKYASEDFQTMVLEAGLVLVLPGEYKYIIYSDPTERQEEILADLREIFGFDEG
;
A
#
# COMPACT_ATOMS: atom_id res chain seq x y z
N MET A 1 14.54 14.42 -3.56
CA MET A 1 14.23 13.95 -2.20
C MET A 1 14.64 12.48 -2.13
N ALA A 2 15.17 12.02 -0.99
CA ALA A 2 15.59 10.62 -0.88
C ALA A 2 14.34 9.75 -0.73
N GLN A 3 14.08 8.88 -1.71
CA GLN A 3 12.97 7.93 -1.64
C GLN A 3 13.36 6.77 -0.73
N ILE A 4 12.44 6.34 0.14
CA ILE A 4 12.56 5.07 0.85
C ILE A 4 12.54 3.93 -0.17
N SER A 5 13.27 2.84 0.05
CA SER A 5 13.19 1.63 -0.79
C SER A 5 12.03 0.70 -0.39
N ASP A 6 11.57 -0.16 -1.31
CA ASP A 6 10.50 -1.13 -1.00
C ASP A 6 10.95 -2.13 0.08
N GLN A 7 12.24 -2.47 0.11
CA GLN A 7 12.82 -3.31 1.17
C GLN A 7 12.82 -2.60 2.52
N GLU A 8 13.16 -1.32 2.58
CA GLU A 8 13.07 -0.55 3.83
C GLU A 8 11.63 -0.45 4.34
N ILE A 9 10.64 -0.33 3.45
CA ILE A 9 9.21 -0.36 3.83
C ILE A 9 8.88 -1.70 4.50
N ARG A 10 9.28 -2.83 3.88
CA ARG A 10 9.07 -4.17 4.45
C ARG A 10 9.77 -4.34 5.79
N ASP A 11 11.03 -3.93 5.89
CA ASP A 11 11.79 -3.99 7.14
C ASP A 11 11.11 -3.17 8.26
N ASN A 12 10.49 -2.04 7.93
CA ASN A 12 9.75 -1.23 8.89
C ASN A 12 8.43 -1.90 9.31
N ILE A 13 7.73 -2.55 8.37
CA ILE A 13 6.54 -3.36 8.68
C ILE A 13 6.91 -4.49 9.65
N ASP A 14 8.00 -5.22 9.37
CA ASP A 14 8.47 -6.32 10.20
C ASP A 14 8.86 -5.85 11.61
N LYS A 15 9.59 -4.74 11.72
CA LYS A 15 9.95 -4.15 13.02
C LYS A 15 8.73 -3.68 13.80
N ALA A 16 7.68 -3.24 13.11
CA ALA A 16 6.46 -2.74 13.72
C ALA A 16 5.38 -3.83 13.86
N ALA A 17 5.66 -5.10 13.56
CA ALA A 17 4.67 -6.17 13.54
C ALA A 17 3.92 -6.36 14.88
N ASP A 18 4.61 -6.15 16.00
CA ASP A 18 4.03 -6.25 17.34
C ASP A 18 3.24 -4.98 17.76
N SER A 19 3.29 -3.91 16.95
CA SER A 19 2.54 -2.68 17.21
C SER A 19 1.04 -2.93 17.03
N PRO A 20 0.18 -2.52 18.00
CA PRO A 20 -1.27 -2.64 17.85
C PRO A 20 -1.83 -1.97 16.58
N ILE A 21 -1.15 -0.92 16.10
CA ILE A 21 -1.51 -0.20 14.87
C ILE A 21 -1.34 -1.10 13.64
N MET A 22 -0.30 -1.94 13.62
CA MET A 22 0.06 -2.85 12.53
C MET A 22 -0.62 -4.21 12.61
N ALA A 23 -1.42 -4.50 13.64
CA ALA A 23 -2.06 -5.80 13.78
C ALA A 23 -2.83 -6.21 12.50
N GLY A 24 -2.47 -7.35 11.90
CA GLY A 24 -3.09 -7.84 10.66
C GLY A 24 -2.64 -7.15 9.37
N VAL A 25 -1.77 -6.14 9.46
CA VAL A 25 -1.03 -5.61 8.31
C VAL A 25 0.11 -6.57 8.00
N HIS A 26 0.19 -6.99 6.74
CA HIS A 26 1.21 -7.89 6.22
C HIS A 26 1.49 -7.55 4.76
N TYR A 27 2.53 -8.14 4.19
CA TYR A 27 2.85 -7.98 2.78
C TYR A 27 3.02 -9.33 2.07
N GLY A 28 2.78 -9.37 0.76
CA GLY A 28 2.84 -10.59 -0.06
C GLY A 28 2.42 -10.34 -1.51
N HIS A 29 2.05 -11.40 -2.24
CA HIS A 29 1.62 -11.29 -3.66
C HIS A 29 0.31 -12.03 -3.96
N ASP A 30 -0.32 -12.68 -2.97
CA ASP A 30 -1.33 -13.70 -3.24
C ASP A 30 -2.74 -13.16 -3.50
N TYR A 31 -3.08 -11.99 -2.95
CA TYR A 31 -4.46 -11.47 -2.94
C TYR A 31 -4.52 -9.99 -3.37
N PRO A 32 -4.43 -9.69 -4.69
CA PRO A 32 -4.55 -8.32 -5.22
C PRO A 32 -5.82 -7.61 -4.78
N ASP A 33 -6.95 -8.32 -4.75
CA ASP A 33 -8.28 -7.82 -4.36
C ASP A 33 -8.36 -7.40 -2.89
N GLN A 34 -7.41 -7.81 -2.04
CA GLN A 34 -7.33 -7.44 -0.63
C GLN A 34 -6.20 -6.46 -0.32
N ALA A 35 -5.42 -6.07 -1.33
CA ALA A 35 -4.36 -5.10 -1.18
C ALA A 35 -4.92 -3.75 -0.74
N CYS A 36 -4.11 -3.03 0.03
CA CYS A 36 -4.38 -1.64 0.43
C CYS A 36 -3.36 -0.71 -0.21
N PHE A 37 -2.12 -1.17 -0.36
CA PHE A 37 -1.09 -0.50 -1.14
C PHE A 37 -0.37 -1.49 -2.05
N ILE A 38 0.10 -1.03 -3.20
CA ILE A 38 1.01 -1.76 -4.08
C ILE A 38 2.35 -1.02 -4.09
N LEU A 39 3.41 -1.67 -3.62
CA LEU A 39 4.77 -1.14 -3.67
C LEU A 39 5.29 -1.08 -5.12
N ARG A 40 6.38 -0.35 -5.37
CA ARG A 40 6.92 -0.18 -6.73
C ARG A 40 7.41 -1.49 -7.34
N ASP A 41 7.78 -2.47 -6.53
CA ASP A 41 8.16 -3.82 -6.99
C ASP A 41 6.97 -4.78 -7.17
N GLY A 42 5.74 -4.31 -6.99
CA GLY A 42 4.52 -5.12 -7.10
C GLY A 42 4.15 -5.90 -5.84
N THR A 43 4.90 -5.74 -4.74
CA THR A 43 4.49 -6.30 -3.45
C THR A 43 3.20 -5.64 -2.98
N LEU A 44 2.24 -6.47 -2.55
CA LEU A 44 0.97 -6.04 -1.98
C LEU A 44 1.12 -5.86 -0.48
N VAL A 45 0.66 -4.73 0.06
CA VAL A 45 0.49 -4.52 1.49
C VAL A 45 -0.99 -4.61 1.80
N SER A 46 -1.34 -5.59 2.64
CA SER A 46 -2.72 -5.97 2.93
C SER A 46 -3.00 -5.83 4.42
N GLY A 47 -4.17 -5.30 4.77
CA GLY A 47 -4.60 -5.12 6.16
C GLY A 47 -5.88 -5.87 6.54
N GLY A 48 -6.35 -6.74 5.65
CA GLY A 48 -7.63 -7.45 5.75
C GLY A 48 -8.85 -6.53 5.57
N VAL A 49 -10.05 -7.12 5.68
CA VAL A 49 -11.36 -6.48 5.43
C VAL A 49 -11.59 -5.19 6.23
N GLY A 50 -10.88 -5.03 7.35
CA GLY A 50 -11.02 -3.87 8.24
C GLY A 50 -10.05 -2.73 7.98
N PHE A 51 -9.11 -2.82 7.04
CA PHE A 51 -8.03 -1.84 6.92
C PHE A 51 -8.55 -0.40 6.81
N TRP A 52 -9.29 -0.08 5.75
CA TRP A 52 -9.78 1.28 5.51
C TRP A 52 -10.87 1.74 6.49
N PHE A 53 -11.60 0.81 7.11
CA PHE A 53 -12.71 1.15 8.02
C PHE A 53 -12.31 1.23 9.49
N LYS A 54 -11.24 0.54 9.90
CA LYS A 54 -10.87 0.37 11.31
C LYS A 54 -9.44 0.82 11.63
N ARG A 55 -8.58 1.02 10.63
CA ARG A 55 -7.19 1.44 10.86
C ARG A 55 -7.04 2.94 10.71
N ASN A 56 -6.12 3.48 11.49
CA ASN A 56 -5.59 4.81 11.21
C ASN A 56 -4.54 4.65 10.10
N THR A 57 -4.97 4.81 8.85
CA THR A 57 -4.12 4.60 7.67
C THR A 57 -2.91 5.54 7.66
N VAL A 58 -3.08 6.78 8.13
CA VAL A 58 -1.96 7.73 8.27
C VAL A 58 -0.91 7.16 9.21
N ALA A 59 -1.30 6.66 10.38
CA ALA A 59 -0.36 6.06 11.33
C ALA A 59 0.30 4.79 10.79
N VAL A 60 -0.42 3.96 10.02
CA VAL A 60 0.17 2.80 9.35
C VAL A 60 1.24 3.24 8.34
N LEU A 61 0.94 4.21 7.47
CA LEU A 61 1.91 4.74 6.52
C LEU A 61 3.11 5.37 7.22
N GLN A 62 2.89 6.11 8.32
CA GLN A 62 3.99 6.68 9.10
C GLN A 62 4.92 5.59 9.66
N LEU A 63 4.36 4.46 10.11
CA LEU A 63 5.18 3.32 10.55
C LEU A 63 5.90 2.65 9.37
N MET A 64 5.23 2.45 8.24
CA MET A 64 5.83 1.89 7.01
C MET A 64 7.00 2.75 6.50
N LEU A 65 6.86 4.06 6.53
CA LEU A 65 7.86 5.00 5.99
C LEU A 65 8.92 5.39 7.02
N GLY A 66 8.68 5.18 8.31
CA GLY A 66 9.64 5.45 9.38
C GLY A 66 10.18 6.87 9.35
N LYS A 67 11.49 7.03 9.19
CA LYS A 67 12.15 8.36 9.13
C LYS A 67 11.78 9.19 7.88
N TYR A 68 11.15 8.58 6.88
CA TYR A 68 10.68 9.24 5.66
C TYR A 68 9.19 9.63 5.75
N ALA A 69 8.54 9.37 6.88
CA ALA A 69 7.15 9.71 7.09
C ALA A 69 6.92 11.24 7.08
N SER A 70 5.79 11.64 6.53
CA SER A 70 5.27 13.01 6.56
C SER A 70 3.96 13.03 7.38
N GLU A 71 3.50 14.22 7.74
CA GLU A 71 2.14 14.40 8.29
C GLU A 71 1.08 14.38 7.16
N ASP A 72 1.50 14.63 5.92
CA ASP A 72 0.61 14.65 4.76
C ASP A 72 0.53 13.28 4.06
N PHE A 73 -0.69 12.75 3.97
CA PHE A 73 -0.97 11.43 3.41
C PHE A 73 -0.61 11.33 1.93
N GLN A 74 -0.98 12.33 1.13
CA GLN A 74 -0.73 12.31 -0.32
C GLN A 74 0.77 12.37 -0.61
N THR A 75 1.50 13.18 0.14
CA THR A 75 2.97 13.27 0.08
C THR A 75 3.60 11.92 0.40
N MET A 76 3.17 11.26 1.48
CA MET A 76 3.69 9.93 1.86
C MET A 76 3.52 8.90 0.74
N VAL A 77 2.33 8.85 0.14
CA VAL A 77 2.01 7.92 -0.95
C VAL A 77 2.83 8.21 -2.20
N LEU A 78 2.89 9.48 -2.61
CA LEU A 78 3.61 9.93 -3.80
C LEU A 78 5.11 9.70 -3.67
N GLU A 79 5.71 10.10 -2.54
CA GLU A 79 7.16 9.97 -2.34
C GLU A 79 7.63 8.52 -2.21
N ALA A 80 6.77 7.65 -1.67
CA ALA A 80 7.03 6.22 -1.60
C ALA A 80 6.69 5.47 -2.90
N GLY A 81 6.05 6.15 -3.88
CA GLY A 81 5.65 5.56 -5.15
C GLY A 81 4.60 4.47 -5.01
N LEU A 82 3.65 4.64 -4.08
CA LEU A 82 2.61 3.66 -3.80
C LEU A 82 1.41 3.86 -4.72
N VAL A 83 0.79 2.76 -5.14
CA VAL A 83 -0.59 2.76 -5.65
C VAL A 83 -1.53 2.42 -4.51
N LEU A 84 -2.64 3.15 -4.38
CA LEU A 84 -3.67 2.85 -3.41
C LEU A 84 -4.69 1.89 -4.00
N VAL A 85 -5.10 0.91 -3.21
CA VAL A 85 -6.21 0.03 -3.54
C VAL A 85 -7.29 0.22 -2.48
N LEU A 86 -8.52 0.41 -2.93
CA LEU A 86 -9.73 0.56 -2.12
C LEU A 86 -10.66 -0.64 -2.36
N PRO A 87 -10.39 -1.81 -1.73
CA PRO A 87 -11.17 -3.02 -1.96
C PRO A 87 -12.67 -2.87 -1.73
N GLY A 88 -13.06 -2.07 -0.73
CA GLY A 88 -14.47 -1.83 -0.41
C GLY A 88 -15.23 -1.06 -1.49
N GLU A 89 -14.51 -0.37 -2.37
CA GLU A 89 -15.08 0.44 -3.46
C GLU A 89 -14.82 -0.17 -4.83
N TYR A 90 -14.08 -1.30 -4.92
CA TYR A 90 -13.57 -1.86 -6.18
C TYR A 90 -12.82 -0.80 -7.01
N LYS A 91 -11.96 -0.04 -6.34
CA LYS A 91 -11.18 1.03 -6.96
C LYS A 91 -9.70 0.98 -6.62
N TYR A 92 -8.88 1.59 -7.47
CA TYR A 92 -7.50 1.92 -7.15
C TYR A 92 -7.20 3.38 -7.54
N ILE A 93 -6.21 4.00 -6.90
CA ILE A 93 -5.80 5.39 -7.16
C ILE A 93 -4.31 5.44 -7.42
N ILE A 94 -3.93 6.09 -8.52
CA ILE A 94 -2.56 6.28 -8.98
C ILE A 94 -2.18 7.75 -8.77
N TYR A 95 -1.07 8.00 -8.05
CA TYR A 95 -0.56 9.36 -7.80
C TYR A 95 0.62 9.75 -8.70
N SER A 96 1.27 8.77 -9.32
CA SER A 96 2.40 8.91 -10.23
C SER A 96 2.40 7.75 -11.22
N ASP A 97 3.07 7.90 -12.37
CA ASP A 97 3.22 6.83 -13.36
C ASP A 97 3.62 5.50 -12.68
N PRO A 98 2.79 4.46 -12.78
CA PRO A 98 3.05 3.17 -12.13
C PRO A 98 4.23 2.47 -12.79
N THR A 99 4.95 1.66 -12.01
CA THR A 99 5.99 0.78 -12.55
C THR A 99 5.39 -0.37 -13.35
N GLU A 100 6.20 -1.05 -14.17
CA GLU A 100 5.76 -2.27 -14.88
C GLU A 100 5.18 -3.32 -13.92
N ARG A 101 5.76 -3.47 -12.73
CA ARG A 101 5.27 -4.41 -11.71
C ARG A 101 3.94 -3.97 -11.09
N GLN A 102 3.73 -2.67 -10.91
CA GLN A 102 2.43 -2.16 -10.47
C GLN A 102 1.38 -2.34 -11.55
N GLU A 103 1.73 -2.11 -12.82
CA GLU A 103 0.83 -2.32 -13.96
C GLU A 103 0.41 -3.78 -14.11
N GLU A 104 1.30 -4.75 -13.88
CA GLU A 104 0.94 -6.18 -13.86
C GLU A 104 -0.20 -6.45 -12.85
N ILE A 105 -0.09 -5.93 -11.63
CA ILE A 105 -1.13 -6.08 -10.59
C ILE A 105 -2.39 -5.29 -10.94
N LEU A 106 -2.26 -4.09 -11.49
CA LEU A 106 -3.39 -3.25 -11.91
C LEU A 106 -4.17 -3.89 -13.06
N ALA A 107 -3.49 -4.58 -13.97
CA ALA A 107 -4.14 -5.37 -15.01
C ALA A 107 -4.98 -6.50 -14.40
N ASP A 108 -4.45 -7.25 -13.43
CA ASP A 108 -5.21 -8.28 -12.71
C ASP A 108 -6.42 -7.68 -11.98
N LEU A 109 -6.24 -6.57 -11.27
CA LEU A 109 -7.31 -5.86 -10.58
C LEU A 109 -8.44 -5.44 -11.54
N ARG A 110 -8.10 -4.88 -12.71
CA ARG A 110 -9.07 -4.47 -13.73
C ARG A 110 -9.75 -5.66 -14.40
N GLU A 111 -8.97 -6.60 -14.91
CA GLU A 111 -9.45 -7.63 -15.84
C GLU A 111 -10.08 -8.83 -15.13
N ILE A 112 -9.58 -9.20 -13.94
CA ILE A 112 -10.03 -10.37 -13.19
C ILE A 112 -11.02 -9.96 -12.10
N PHE A 113 -10.71 -8.91 -11.36
CA PHE A 113 -11.48 -8.51 -10.18
C PHE A 113 -12.47 -7.36 -10.43
N GLY A 114 -12.42 -6.73 -11.61
CA GLY A 114 -13.35 -5.67 -12.01
C GLY A 114 -13.17 -4.36 -11.25
N PHE A 115 -11.94 -4.05 -10.83
CA PHE A 115 -11.63 -2.76 -10.21
C PHE A 115 -11.46 -1.68 -11.27
N ASP A 116 -11.89 -0.46 -10.94
CA ASP A 116 -11.72 0.72 -11.80
C ASP A 116 -10.74 1.73 -11.21
N GLU A 117 -10.16 2.58 -12.06
CA GLU A 117 -9.39 3.74 -11.60
C GLU A 117 -10.31 4.80 -10.99
N GLY A 118 -9.93 5.30 -9.81
CA GLY A 118 -10.74 6.16 -8.94
C GLY A 118 -10.66 7.66 -9.19
#